data_AF-A0A5C6B9Z5-F1
#
_entry.id   AF-A0A5C6B9Z5-F1
#
_cell.length_a   1.000
_cell.length_b   1.000
_cell.length_c   1.000
_cell.angle_alpha   90.00
_cell.angle_beta   90.00
_cell.angle_gamma   90.00
#
_symmetry.space_group_name_H-M   'P 1'
#
loop_
_entity.id
_entity.type
_entity.pdbx_description
1 polymer ?
#
loop_
_entity_poly.entity_id
_entity_poly.type
_entity_poly.pdbx_seq_one_letter_code
_entity_poly.pdbx_strand_id
1 'polypeptide(L)'
;MSSRLTQRSTLWVMLLGLLACASTGCSSLSLPAFKAPSVPLPGLSDASGDPSYSGLEGQTLSASMTAESYQKIKQAKAQNAVVLQVQGDSVPVRLLPLPDGSRSVFVSELLEQTGLQSRLGSRTQAVLHRPSPDSLTGIKMEIELNDNGEGIATACDYALRPGDRIVISKAETTGAQELVNMVLRR
;
A
#
# COMPACT_ATOMS: atom_id res chain seq x y z
N MET A 1 50.34 43.69 12.92
CA MET A 1 49.14 43.35 13.71
C MET A 1 48.38 42.26 12.96
N SER A 2 48.99 41.10 12.68
CA SER A 2 49.13 39.93 13.57
C SER A 2 47.79 39.30 13.99
N SER A 3 47.16 38.66 13.00
CA SER A 3 46.65 37.27 13.04
C SER A 3 46.50 36.63 14.43
N ARG A 4 45.32 36.80 15.06
CA ARG A 4 44.95 36.08 16.30
C ARG A 4 43.44 35.78 16.40
N LEU A 5 42.82 35.21 15.38
CA LEU A 5 41.41 34.74 15.50
C LEU A 5 41.16 33.30 15.02
N THR A 6 42.14 32.60 14.48
CA THR A 6 41.95 31.25 13.92
C THR A 6 42.34 30.11 14.88
N GLN A 7 42.24 30.31 16.21
CA GLN A 7 42.82 29.38 17.19
C GLN A 7 41.93 29.06 18.40
N ARG A 8 40.60 29.13 18.26
CA ARG A 8 39.68 28.77 19.38
C ARG A 8 38.56 27.79 19.04
N SER A 9 38.35 27.41 17.77
CA SER A 9 37.23 26.53 17.40
C SER A 9 37.63 25.08 17.09
N THR A 10 38.93 24.78 17.00
CA THR A 10 39.45 23.43 16.70
C THR A 10 39.58 22.52 17.93
N LEU A 11 39.20 23.00 19.12
CA LEU A 11 39.30 22.25 20.39
C LEU A 11 38.06 21.39 20.70
N TRP A 12 36.98 21.48 19.93
CA TRP A 12 35.79 20.63 20.12
C TRP A 12 35.84 19.32 19.33
N VAL A 13 36.84 19.12 18.46
CA VAL A 13 36.94 17.95 17.56
C VAL A 13 37.72 16.79 18.21
N MET A 14 38.26 16.98 19.41
CA MET A 14 39.01 15.96 20.17
C MET A 14 38.30 15.57 21.47
N LEU A 15 36.99 15.33 21.40
CA LEU A 15 36.30 14.43 22.33
C LEU A 15 35.70 13.25 21.54
N LEU A 16 36.58 12.64 20.73
CA LEU A 16 36.74 11.18 20.68
C LEU A 16 36.42 10.63 22.09
N GLY A 17 35.46 9.74 22.26
CA GLY A 17 35.32 8.52 21.48
C GLY A 17 35.54 7.38 22.45
N LEU A 18 34.54 7.08 23.28
CA LEU A 18 34.49 5.85 24.05
C LEU A 18 33.10 5.62 24.63
N LEU A 19 32.15 5.23 23.78
CA LEU A 19 31.00 4.46 24.25
C LEU A 19 30.42 3.57 23.16
N ALA A 20 31.28 2.71 22.62
CA ALA A 20 30.87 1.50 21.93
C ALA A 20 30.68 0.40 22.99
N CYS A 21 29.47 0.24 23.51
CA CYS A 21 29.06 -0.96 24.26
C CYS A 21 27.68 -1.38 23.79
N ALA A 22 27.70 -2.43 22.96
CA ALA A 22 26.78 -3.56 22.98
C ALA A 22 25.31 -3.32 23.38
N SER A 23 24.42 -3.41 22.40
CA SER A 23 23.26 -4.31 22.51
C SER A 23 22.63 -4.57 21.14
N THR A 24 23.17 -5.57 20.45
CA THR A 24 22.41 -6.37 19.49
C THR A 24 21.31 -7.11 20.24
N GLY A 25 20.11 -6.52 20.27
CA GLY A 25 18.90 -7.16 20.76
C GLY A 25 18.15 -7.83 19.62
N CYS A 26 18.56 -9.04 19.22
CA CYS A 26 17.69 -9.93 18.43
C CYS A 26 16.78 -10.67 19.41
N SER A 27 15.57 -10.17 19.63
CA SER A 27 14.54 -10.96 20.29
C SER A 27 14.03 -12.02 19.32
N SER A 28 14.65 -13.21 19.34
CA SER A 28 14.06 -14.42 18.78
C SER A 28 12.83 -14.77 19.62
N LEU A 29 11.67 -14.31 19.17
CA LEU A 29 10.40 -14.60 19.80
C LEU A 29 10.02 -16.05 19.46
N SER A 30 10.51 -16.98 20.28
CA SER A 30 10.14 -18.39 20.22
C SER A 30 8.74 -18.55 20.81
N LEU A 31 7.71 -18.48 19.96
CA LEU A 31 6.35 -18.84 20.34
C LEU A 31 6.33 -20.35 20.64
N PRO A 32 5.91 -20.79 21.84
CA PRO A 32 5.62 -22.20 22.06
C PRO A 32 4.47 -22.60 21.13
N ALA A 33 4.69 -23.67 20.37
CA ALA A 33 3.64 -24.32 19.60
C ALA A 33 2.46 -24.62 20.54
N PHE A 34 1.38 -23.86 20.39
CA PHE A 34 0.12 -24.17 21.04
C PHE A 34 -0.37 -25.49 20.46
N LYS A 35 -0.12 -26.57 21.20
CA LYS A 35 -0.77 -27.86 20.99
C LYS A 35 -2.23 -27.69 21.36
N ALA A 36 -3.04 -27.30 20.39
CA ALA A 36 -4.49 -27.27 20.56
C ALA A 36 -4.96 -28.71 20.87
N PRO A 37 -5.80 -28.92 21.90
CA PRO A 37 -6.39 -30.21 22.17
C PRO A 37 -7.32 -30.57 21.00
N SER A 38 -7.05 -31.73 20.40
CA SER A 38 -7.87 -32.37 19.38
C SER A 38 -9.23 -32.73 19.97
N VAL A 39 -10.20 -31.83 19.84
CA VAL A 39 -11.62 -32.16 19.97
C VAL A 39 -12.07 -32.70 18.61
N PRO A 40 -12.54 -33.95 18.51
CA PRO A 40 -12.98 -34.51 17.24
C PRO A 40 -14.29 -33.83 16.82
N LEU A 41 -14.21 -32.95 15.82
CA LEU A 41 -15.36 -32.49 15.06
C LEU A 41 -15.58 -33.49 13.92
N PRO A 42 -16.76 -34.12 13.79
CA PRO A 42 -16.99 -35.11 12.76
C PRO A 42 -17.13 -34.40 11.39
N GLY A 43 -16.19 -34.65 10.47
CA GLY A 43 -16.41 -34.36 9.05
C GLY A 43 -15.29 -33.71 8.25
N LEU A 44 -14.00 -33.89 8.57
CA LEU A 44 -12.92 -33.50 7.63
C LEU A 44 -11.89 -34.61 7.52
N SER A 45 -11.84 -35.24 6.35
CA SER A 45 -10.87 -36.25 5.96
C SER A 45 -9.47 -35.64 5.87
N ASP A 46 -8.51 -36.31 6.52
CA ASP A 46 -7.09 -36.18 6.27
C ASP A 46 -6.78 -36.41 4.79
N ALA A 47 -6.10 -35.45 4.17
CA ALA A 47 -5.28 -35.71 2.99
C ALA A 47 -4.15 -34.68 2.96
N SER A 48 -2.96 -35.16 3.36
CA SER A 48 -1.66 -34.66 2.92
C SER A 48 -1.70 -34.28 1.43
N GLY A 49 -1.56 -33.00 1.13
CA GLY A 49 -1.61 -32.47 -0.23
C GLY A 49 -1.04 -31.07 -0.29
N ASP A 50 0.12 -30.97 -0.93
CA ASP A 50 0.72 -29.81 -1.62
C ASP A 50 -0.26 -28.65 -1.93
N PRO A 51 0.03 -27.37 -1.63
CA PRO A 51 -0.86 -26.29 -2.02
C PRO A 51 -0.61 -25.90 -3.49
N SER A 52 -0.96 -26.79 -4.41
CA SER A 52 -1.38 -26.40 -5.76
C SER A 52 -2.81 -25.85 -5.63
N TYR A 53 -2.92 -24.54 -5.42
CA TYR A 53 -4.19 -23.83 -5.50
C TYR A 53 -4.61 -23.72 -6.96
N SER A 54 -5.56 -24.55 -7.38
CA SER A 54 -6.25 -24.38 -8.65
C SER A 54 -7.72 -24.79 -8.49
N GLY A 55 -8.63 -23.87 -8.83
CA GLY A 55 -10.03 -24.21 -9.11
C GLY A 55 -11.08 -23.41 -8.36
N LEU A 56 -11.31 -22.16 -8.78
CA LEU A 56 -12.64 -21.63 -9.08
C LEU A 56 -12.49 -20.34 -9.89
N GLU A 57 -12.49 -20.56 -11.21
CA GLU A 57 -12.53 -19.54 -12.25
C GLU A 57 -13.85 -18.75 -12.19
N GLY A 58 -13.79 -17.44 -12.45
CA GLY A 58 -14.97 -16.68 -12.89
C GLY A 58 -15.15 -15.28 -12.34
N GLN A 59 -14.28 -14.78 -11.45
CA GLN A 59 -14.20 -13.35 -11.15
C GLN A 59 -12.72 -12.98 -11.11
N THR A 60 -12.32 -12.12 -12.03
CA THR A 60 -10.97 -11.57 -12.07
C THR A 60 -10.60 -11.10 -10.67
N LEU A 61 -9.61 -11.77 -10.08
CA LEU A 61 -8.99 -11.38 -8.81
C LEU A 61 -8.56 -9.92 -8.95
N SER A 62 -9.43 -9.02 -8.49
CA SER A 62 -9.20 -7.58 -8.47
C SER A 62 -7.98 -7.34 -7.60
N ALA A 63 -6.81 -7.26 -8.22
CA ALA A 63 -5.52 -7.00 -7.60
C ALA A 63 -5.31 -7.81 -6.28
N SER A 64 -5.13 -9.12 -6.41
CA SER A 64 -4.62 -10.07 -5.40
C SER A 64 -4.26 -9.44 -4.04
N MET A 65 -5.16 -9.54 -3.06
CA MET A 65 -4.88 -9.21 -1.66
C MET A 65 -3.85 -10.19 -1.11
N THR A 66 -2.57 -9.85 -1.23
CA THR A 66 -1.47 -10.65 -0.66
C THR A 66 -1.43 -10.51 0.87
N ALA A 67 -0.90 -11.52 1.55
CA ALA A 67 -0.66 -11.47 3.00
C ALA A 67 0.20 -10.26 3.40
N GLU A 68 1.14 -9.86 2.54
CA GLU A 68 1.96 -8.66 2.72
C GLU A 68 1.14 -7.37 2.71
N SER A 69 0.17 -7.24 1.79
CA SER A 69 -0.73 -6.08 1.74
C SER A 69 -1.58 -5.99 3.00
N TYR A 70 -2.03 -7.11 3.55
CA TYR A 70 -2.79 -7.13 4.81
C TYR A 70 -1.94 -6.62 5.99
N GLN A 71 -0.70 -7.08 6.11
CA GLN A 71 0.23 -6.61 7.14
C GLN A 71 0.50 -5.10 7.02
N LYS A 72 0.73 -4.61 5.79
CA LYS A 72 0.95 -3.18 5.54
C LYS A 72 -0.27 -2.33 5.86
N ILE A 73 -1.49 -2.80 5.61
CA ILE A 73 -2.72 -2.09 5.99
C ILE A 73 -2.84 -1.98 7.51
N LYS A 74 -2.55 -3.08 8.24
CA LYS A 74 -2.55 -3.07 9.70
C LYS A 74 -1.50 -2.11 10.26
N GLN A 75 -0.31 -2.11 9.66
CA GLN A 75 0.75 -1.16 9.99
C GLN A 75 0.32 0.29 9.68
N ALA A 76 -0.29 0.53 8.52
CA ALA A 76 -0.75 1.85 8.11
C ALA A 76 -1.79 2.42 9.09
N LYS A 77 -2.73 1.58 9.52
CA LYS A 77 -3.70 1.96 10.55
C LYS A 77 -3.03 2.30 11.89
N ALA A 78 -2.01 1.56 12.29
CA ALA A 78 -1.27 1.81 13.52
C ALA A 78 -0.37 3.05 13.45
N GLN A 79 0.12 3.41 12.27
CA GLN A 79 1.10 4.48 12.04
C GLN A 79 0.48 5.76 11.45
N ASN A 80 -0.85 5.90 11.46
CA ASN A 80 -1.55 7.03 10.84
C ASN A 80 -1.14 7.23 9.36
N ALA A 81 -1.17 6.17 8.57
CA ALA A 81 -0.71 6.17 7.19
C ALA A 81 -1.73 5.51 6.24
N VAL A 82 -1.53 5.70 4.94
CA VAL A 82 -2.28 5.02 3.87
C VAL A 82 -1.35 4.12 3.05
N VAL A 83 -1.93 3.10 2.43
CA VAL A 83 -1.20 2.19 1.55
C VAL A 83 -1.44 2.58 0.11
N LEU A 84 -0.38 2.90 -0.61
CA LEU A 84 -0.41 3.17 -2.04
C LEU A 84 0.15 1.97 -2.80
N GLN A 85 -0.68 1.35 -3.62
CA GLN A 85 -0.31 0.22 -4.45
C GLN A 85 -0.35 0.62 -5.93
N VAL A 86 0.79 0.54 -6.61
CA VAL A 86 0.92 0.86 -8.04
C VAL A 86 1.31 -0.40 -8.79
N GLN A 87 0.41 -0.92 -9.60
CA GLN A 87 0.68 -2.13 -10.38
C GLN A 87 1.70 -1.83 -11.49
N GLY A 88 2.70 -2.70 -11.61
CA GLY A 88 3.78 -2.55 -12.60
C GLY A 88 4.85 -1.52 -12.24
N ASP A 89 4.85 -1.00 -11.01
CA ASP A 89 5.94 -0.18 -10.48
C ASP A 89 7.03 -1.03 -9.81
N SER A 90 8.27 -0.53 -9.82
CA SER A 90 9.45 -1.09 -9.14
C SER A 90 9.26 -1.28 -7.64
N VAL A 91 8.54 -0.36 -6.99
CA VAL A 91 8.12 -0.44 -5.59
C VAL A 91 6.60 -0.46 -5.56
N PRO A 92 5.98 -1.65 -5.63
CA PRO A 92 4.56 -1.78 -5.94
C PRO A 92 3.65 -1.41 -4.76
N VAL A 93 4.14 -1.44 -3.52
CA VAL A 93 3.34 -1.11 -2.32
C VAL A 93 4.14 -0.21 -1.38
N ARG A 94 3.65 1.02 -1.19
CA ARG A 94 4.27 2.08 -0.39
C ARG A 94 3.35 2.48 0.77
N LEU A 95 3.93 2.82 1.91
CA LEU A 95 3.22 3.45 3.02
C LEU A 95 3.44 4.95 2.95
N LEU A 96 2.37 5.72 2.99
CA LEU A 96 2.41 7.18 2.97
C LEU A 96 1.82 7.70 4.29
N PRO A 97 2.65 8.34 5.15
CA PRO A 97 2.16 8.88 6.40
C PRO A 97 1.17 10.02 6.13
N LEU A 98 0.08 10.04 6.89
CA LEU A 98 -0.84 11.16 6.91
C LEU A 98 -0.36 12.19 7.94
N PRO A 99 -0.59 13.49 7.69
CA PRO A 99 -0.31 14.53 8.68
C PRO A 99 -1.15 14.30 9.94
N ASP A 100 -0.63 14.77 11.06
CA ASP A 100 -1.31 14.66 12.34
C ASP A 100 -2.65 15.42 12.30
N GLY A 101 -3.65 14.89 13.01
CA GLY A 101 -5.11 15.05 12.84
C GLY A 101 -5.76 16.45 12.82
N SER A 102 -4.96 17.50 12.66
CA SER A 102 -5.39 18.85 12.34
C SER A 102 -5.76 19.06 10.86
N ARG A 103 -5.32 18.18 9.94
CA ARG A 103 -5.58 18.32 8.49
C ARG A 103 -6.03 17.01 7.88
N SER A 104 -7.11 17.08 7.10
CA SER A 104 -7.53 15.99 6.21
C SER A 104 -6.73 16.09 4.91
N VAL A 105 -6.15 14.98 4.48
CA VAL A 105 -5.52 14.86 3.15
C VAL A 105 -6.52 14.22 2.21
N PHE A 106 -6.61 14.76 1.01
CA PHE A 106 -7.49 14.25 -0.04
C PHE A 106 -6.74 13.35 -1.02
N VAL A 107 -7.49 12.53 -1.76
CA VAL A 107 -6.92 11.63 -2.76
C VAL A 107 -6.19 12.44 -3.84
N SER A 108 -6.75 13.58 -4.26
CA SER A 108 -6.16 14.52 -5.22
C SER A 108 -4.78 15.00 -4.76
N GLU A 109 -4.70 15.53 -3.54
CA GLU A 109 -3.47 16.03 -2.93
C GLU A 109 -2.39 14.95 -2.83
N LEU A 110 -2.75 13.73 -2.43
CA LEU A 110 -1.80 12.63 -2.33
C LEU A 110 -1.25 12.22 -3.71
N LEU A 111 -2.11 12.15 -4.73
CA LEU A 111 -1.70 11.78 -6.07
C LEU A 111 -0.86 12.86 -6.75
N GLU A 112 -1.12 14.13 -6.44
CA GLU A 112 -0.29 15.26 -6.85
C GLU A 112 1.10 15.18 -6.21
N GLN A 113 1.17 15.04 -4.87
CA GLN A 113 2.41 14.96 -4.11
C GLN A 113 3.30 13.77 -4.51
N THR A 114 2.68 12.65 -4.88
CA THR A 114 3.40 11.45 -5.33
C THR A 114 3.76 11.50 -6.83
N GLY A 115 3.31 12.53 -7.55
CA GLY A 115 3.49 12.66 -9.00
C GLY A 115 2.69 11.62 -9.82
N LEU A 116 1.80 10.87 -9.18
CA LEU A 116 1.01 9.80 -9.81
C LEU A 116 -0.20 10.33 -10.55
N GLN A 117 -0.63 11.55 -10.28
CA GLN A 117 -1.70 12.22 -11.03
C GLN A 117 -1.41 12.25 -12.53
N SER A 118 -0.17 12.55 -12.93
CA SER A 118 0.24 12.52 -14.35
C SER A 118 0.18 11.14 -15.00
N ARG A 119 0.17 10.06 -14.19
CA ARG A 119 0.07 8.67 -14.66
C ARG A 119 -1.36 8.18 -14.75
N LEU A 120 -2.30 8.89 -14.13
CA LEU A 120 -3.73 8.65 -14.29
C LEU A 120 -4.14 9.29 -15.61
N GLY A 121 -4.07 8.49 -16.68
CA GLY A 121 -4.60 8.85 -17.98
C GLY A 121 -5.79 7.97 -18.35
N SER A 122 -6.26 8.09 -19.60
CA SER A 122 -7.38 7.31 -20.14
C SER A 122 -7.23 5.78 -20.07
N ARG A 123 -6.02 5.28 -19.75
CA ARG A 123 -5.69 3.86 -19.63
C ARG A 123 -5.25 3.45 -18.23
N THR A 124 -5.54 4.24 -17.22
CA THR A 124 -5.19 3.92 -15.82
C THR A 124 -6.41 4.12 -14.94
N GLN A 125 -6.73 3.13 -14.11
CA GLN A 125 -7.81 3.20 -13.14
C GLN A 125 -7.21 3.36 -11.74
N ALA A 126 -7.84 4.21 -10.93
CA ALA A 126 -7.56 4.32 -9.50
C ALA A 126 -8.78 3.89 -8.69
N VAL A 127 -8.54 3.13 -7.63
CA VAL A 127 -9.58 2.62 -6.73
C VAL A 127 -9.12 2.78 -5.30
N LEU A 128 -9.97 3.38 -4.46
CA LEU A 128 -9.77 3.48 -3.02
C LEU A 128 -10.52 2.35 -2.31
N HIS A 129 -9.81 1.57 -1.52
CA HIS A 129 -10.35 0.56 -0.63
C HIS A 129 -10.32 1.07 0.81
N ARG A 130 -11.49 1.25 1.40
CA ARG A 130 -11.64 1.70 2.78
C ARG A 130 -11.88 0.51 3.72
N PRO A 131 -11.10 0.32 4.78
CA PRO A 131 -11.34 -0.74 5.75
C PRO A 131 -12.76 -0.70 6.31
N SER A 132 -13.44 -1.84 6.33
CA SER A 132 -14.77 -2.02 6.91
C SER A 132 -14.79 -3.32 7.72
N PRO A 133 -15.49 -3.39 8.87
CA PRO A 133 -15.62 -4.64 9.62
C PRO A 133 -16.30 -5.75 8.82
N ASP A 134 -17.16 -5.39 7.85
CA ASP A 134 -17.97 -6.34 7.08
C ASP A 134 -17.28 -6.85 5.80
N SER A 135 -16.10 -6.31 5.47
CA SER A 135 -15.36 -6.68 4.24
C SER A 135 -13.86 -6.81 4.50
N LEU A 136 -13.31 -7.98 4.19
CA LEU A 136 -11.87 -8.26 4.28
C LEU A 136 -11.04 -7.33 3.38
N THR A 137 -11.56 -7.00 2.20
CA THR A 137 -10.86 -6.15 1.22
C THR A 137 -11.18 -4.67 1.38
N GLY A 138 -12.15 -4.34 2.25
CA GLY A 138 -12.71 -3.02 2.42
C GLY A 138 -13.83 -2.69 1.43
N ILE A 139 -14.38 -1.48 1.57
CA ILE A 139 -15.36 -0.90 0.65
C ILE A 139 -14.59 -0.33 -0.53
N LYS A 140 -14.94 -0.77 -1.75
CA LYS A 140 -14.38 -0.26 -3.00
C LYS A 140 -15.04 1.08 -3.35
N MET A 141 -14.25 2.11 -3.58
CA MET A 141 -14.69 3.44 -4.02
C MET A 141 -13.89 3.82 -5.26
N GLU A 142 -14.57 4.09 -6.35
CA GLU A 142 -13.92 4.40 -7.64
C GLU A 142 -13.48 5.86 -7.66
N ILE A 143 -12.27 6.09 -8.17
CA ILE A 143 -11.71 7.43 -8.32
C ILE A 143 -11.77 7.76 -9.80
N GLU A 144 -12.65 8.69 -10.14
CA GLU A 144 -12.83 9.18 -11.51
C GLU A 144 -12.01 10.43 -11.77
N LEU A 145 -11.56 10.59 -13.01
CA LEU A 145 -10.92 11.82 -13.47
C LEU A 145 -11.98 12.82 -13.93
N ASN A 146 -11.65 14.11 -13.89
CA ASN A 146 -12.49 15.16 -14.49
C ASN A 146 -12.68 14.94 -15.99
N ASP A 147 -13.71 15.56 -16.58
CA ASP A 147 -13.99 15.53 -18.02
C ASP A 147 -12.80 15.97 -18.89
N ASN A 148 -11.96 16.86 -18.36
CA ASN A 148 -10.75 17.36 -19.02
C ASN A 148 -9.58 16.37 -18.95
N GLY A 149 -9.73 15.25 -18.23
CA GLY A 149 -8.65 14.30 -17.93
C GLY A 149 -7.59 14.84 -16.96
N GLU A 150 -7.74 16.09 -16.50
CA GLU A 150 -6.82 16.76 -15.58
C GLU A 150 -7.37 16.70 -14.15
N GLY A 151 -6.74 15.86 -13.33
CA GLY A 151 -7.10 15.70 -11.92
C GLY A 151 -8.38 14.90 -11.68
N ILE A 152 -8.74 14.83 -10.41
CA ILE A 152 -9.80 13.95 -9.90
C ILE A 152 -11.13 14.72 -9.87
N ALA A 153 -12.21 14.02 -10.22
CA ALA A 153 -13.56 14.54 -10.06
C ALA A 153 -13.85 14.89 -8.61
N THR A 154 -14.38 16.09 -8.34
CA THR A 154 -14.68 16.55 -6.98
C THR A 154 -15.60 15.59 -6.22
N ALA A 155 -16.52 14.90 -6.93
CA ALA A 155 -17.41 13.90 -6.34
C ALA A 155 -16.67 12.64 -5.84
N CYS A 156 -15.48 12.37 -6.39
CA CYS A 156 -14.63 11.23 -6.07
C CYS A 156 -13.36 11.61 -5.30
N ASP A 157 -13.23 12.87 -4.89
CA ASP A 157 -12.08 13.34 -4.11
C ASP A 157 -12.27 13.05 -2.62
N TYR A 158 -12.05 11.79 -2.25
CA TYR A 158 -12.30 11.32 -0.89
C TYR A 158 -11.24 11.83 0.09
N ALA A 159 -11.68 12.21 1.29
CA ALA A 159 -10.76 12.41 2.42
C ALA A 159 -10.17 11.07 2.85
N LEU A 160 -8.85 10.99 2.92
CA LEU A 160 -8.09 9.81 3.29
C LEU A 160 -8.14 9.55 4.79
N ARG A 161 -8.16 8.27 5.15
CA ARG A 161 -8.18 7.78 6.54
C ARG A 161 -7.05 6.80 6.78
N PRO A 162 -6.57 6.67 8.03
CA PRO A 162 -5.58 5.66 8.37
C PRO A 162 -6.04 4.25 7.99
N GLY A 163 -5.19 3.53 7.25
CA GLY A 163 -5.46 2.19 6.74
C GLY A 163 -6.21 2.15 5.40
N ASP A 164 -6.58 3.29 4.82
CA ASP A 164 -7.07 3.34 3.44
C ASP A 164 -6.00 2.79 2.48
N ARG A 165 -6.45 2.07 1.43
CA ARG A 165 -5.59 1.54 0.37
C ARG A 165 -5.98 2.09 -0.99
N ILE A 166 -5.07 2.78 -1.64
CA ILE A 166 -5.24 3.27 -3.02
C ILE A 166 -4.55 2.29 -3.95
N VAL A 167 -5.29 1.73 -4.91
CA VAL A 167 -4.76 0.83 -5.95
C VAL A 167 -4.82 1.54 -7.28
N ILE A 168 -3.68 1.63 -7.95
CA ILE A 168 -3.54 2.17 -9.30
C ILE A 168 -3.16 1.02 -10.21
N SER A 169 -3.97 0.80 -11.24
CA SER A 169 -3.77 -0.26 -12.24
C SER A 169 -3.95 0.30 -13.63
N LYS A 170 -3.26 -0.29 -14.62
CA LYS A 170 -3.60 0.00 -16.02
C LYS A 170 -5.01 -0.55 -16.27
N ALA A 171 -5.88 0.26 -16.86
CA ALA A 171 -7.17 -0.18 -17.33
C ALA A 171 -6.91 -1.25 -18.39
N GLU A 172 -7.29 -2.49 -18.09
CA GLU A 172 -7.33 -3.53 -19.12
C GLU A 172 -8.47 -3.16 -20.06
N THR A 173 -8.16 -2.54 -21.19
CA THR A 173 -9.03 -2.61 -22.36
C THR A 173 -9.18 -4.09 -22.66
N THR A 174 -10.30 -4.65 -22.22
CA THR A 174 -10.68 -6.04 -22.45
C THR A 174 -10.60 -6.25 -23.95
N GLY A 175 -9.77 -7.19 -24.43
CA GLY A 175 -9.57 -7.43 -25.88
C GLY A 175 -10.86 -7.67 -26.68
N ALA A 176 -11.98 -7.93 -25.99
CA ALA A 176 -13.32 -7.94 -26.56
C ALA A 176 -13.76 -6.59 -27.17
N GLN A 177 -13.36 -5.44 -26.61
CA GLN A 177 -13.66 -4.12 -27.18
C GLN A 177 -12.88 -3.86 -28.48
N GLU A 178 -11.66 -4.40 -28.62
CA GLU A 178 -10.93 -4.34 -29.89
C GLU A 178 -11.59 -5.23 -30.95
N LEU A 179 -12.11 -6.41 -30.59
CA LEU A 179 -12.85 -7.27 -31.52
C LEU A 179 -14.19 -6.65 -31.95
N VAL A 180 -14.94 -6.05 -31.01
CA VAL A 180 -16.20 -5.36 -31.34
C VAL A 180 -15.94 -4.12 -32.21
N ASN A 181 -14.89 -3.34 -31.93
CA ASN A 181 -14.50 -2.21 -32.77
C ASN A 181 -13.93 -2.64 -34.14
N MET A 182 -13.36 -3.84 -34.27
CA MET A 182 -12.90 -4.39 -35.54
C MET A 182 -14.05 -4.93 -36.39
N VAL A 183 -15.11 -5.47 -35.76
CA VAL A 183 -16.33 -5.94 -36.44
C VAL A 183 -17.25 -4.79 -36.86
N LEU A 184 -17.31 -3.70 -36.11
CA LEU A 184 -18.15 -2.53 -36.42
C LEU A 184 -17.51 -1.56 -37.45
N ARG A 185 -16.27 -1.80 -37.86
CA ARG A 185 -15.56 -1.02 -38.89
C ARG A 185 -15.63 -1.64 -40.30
N ARG A 186 -16.54 -2.59 -40.52
CA ARG A 186 -16.83 -3.18 -41.83
C ARG A 186 -18.22 -2.79 -42.30
#